data_AF-A0AAU8FZ76-F1
#
_entry.id   AF-A0AAU8FZ76-F1
#
_cell.length_a   1.000
_cell.length_b   1.000
_cell.length_c   1.000
_cell.angle_alpha   90.00
_cell.angle_beta   90.00
_cell.angle_gamma   90.00
#
_symmetry.space_group_name_H-M   'P 1'
#
loop_
_entity.id
_entity.type
_entity.pdbx_description
1 polymer ?
#
loop_
_entity_poly.entity_id
_entity_poly.type
_entity_poly.pdbx_seq_one_letter_code
_entity_poly.pdbx_strand_id
1 'polypeptide(L)'
;MPELVRVVVTQVGSLLRSGAAPGAAWERALGVRVDAAGVPRVVDLAPHVGGLPTARALVAACRLAVEVGAPLAPVLDEVAASVAADAEARAERDAALAGPRATARVLLWLPAVGVLLGYVLGADPLGTATDGGIGSVGVLLGLVLLLAGRTWSGRLVERARAAGEDR
;
A
#
# COMPACT_ATOMS: atom_id res chain seq x y z
N MET A 1 -1.19 -10.03 -7.26
CA MET A 1 -1.57 -8.76 -7.94
C MET A 1 -0.79 -8.54 -9.24
N PRO A 2 0.56 -8.51 -9.27
CA PRO A 2 1.30 -8.24 -10.52
C PRO A 2 1.09 -9.29 -11.63
N GLU A 3 0.88 -10.55 -11.28
CA GLU A 3 0.54 -11.63 -12.21
C GLU A 3 -0.74 -11.37 -13.01
N LEU A 4 -1.81 -10.91 -12.34
CA LEU A 4 -3.10 -10.67 -12.99
C LEU A 4 -3.00 -9.54 -14.03
N VAL A 5 -2.31 -8.45 -13.69
CA VAL A 5 -2.08 -7.32 -14.61
C VAL A 5 -1.30 -7.79 -15.84
N ARG A 6 -0.24 -8.58 -15.65
CA ARG A 6 0.61 -9.09 -16.74
C ARG A 6 -0.18 -10.00 -17.68
N VAL A 7 -1.00 -10.91 -17.15
CA VAL A 7 -1.83 -11.81 -17.95
C VAL A 7 -2.83 -11.02 -18.78
N VAL A 8 -3.54 -10.09 -18.16
CA VAL A 8 -4.53 -9.23 -18.83
C VAL A 8 -3.89 -8.45 -19.98
N VAL A 9 -2.77 -7.77 -19.70
CA VAL A 9 -2.08 -6.94 -20.71
C VAL A 9 -1.48 -7.80 -21.82
N THR A 10 -0.95 -8.98 -21.50
CA THR A 10 -0.42 -9.91 -22.52
C THR A 10 -1.52 -10.41 -23.45
N GLN A 11 -2.69 -10.78 -22.92
CA GLN A 11 -3.83 -11.23 -23.72
C GLN A 11 -4.40 -10.12 -24.60
N VAL A 12 -4.65 -8.95 -24.03
CA VAL A 12 -5.15 -7.79 -24.78
C VAL A 12 -4.12 -7.35 -25.82
N GLY A 13 -2.84 -7.28 -25.45
CA GLY A 13 -1.74 -6.96 -26.36
C GLY A 13 -1.59 -7.97 -27.50
N SER A 14 -1.80 -9.26 -27.24
CA SER A 14 -1.83 -10.31 -28.26
C SER A 14 -2.93 -10.06 -29.29
N LEU A 15 -4.14 -9.73 -28.85
CA LEU A 15 -5.27 -9.41 -29.74
C LEU A 15 -5.03 -8.13 -30.54
N LEU A 16 -4.44 -7.12 -29.91
CA LEU A 16 -4.08 -5.87 -30.61
C LEU A 16 -3.05 -6.12 -31.70
N ARG A 17 -2.03 -6.95 -31.42
CA ARG A 17 -0.98 -7.33 -32.38
C ARG A 17 -1.51 -8.20 -33.53
N SER A 18 -2.61 -8.93 -33.33
CA SER A 18 -3.31 -9.65 -34.41
C SER A 18 -4.28 -8.75 -35.20
N GLY A 19 -4.31 -7.45 -34.92
CA GLY A 19 -5.11 -6.46 -35.64
C GLY A 19 -6.52 -6.25 -35.09
N ALA A 20 -6.83 -6.77 -33.90
CA ALA A 20 -8.12 -6.47 -33.27
C ALA A 20 -8.22 -4.99 -32.89
N ALA A 21 -9.39 -4.39 -33.14
CA ALA A 21 -9.68 -3.06 -32.63
C ALA A 21 -9.60 -3.05 -31.10
N PRO A 22 -9.12 -1.96 -30.46
CA PRO A 22 -8.98 -1.82 -29.01
C PRO A 22 -10.21 -2.30 -28.23
N GLY A 23 -11.40 -1.82 -28.61
CA GLY A 23 -12.64 -2.21 -27.96
C GLY A 23 -12.92 -3.71 -28.01
N ALA A 24 -12.71 -4.31 -29.19
CA ALA A 24 -12.94 -5.73 -29.39
C ALA A 24 -11.86 -6.62 -28.72
N ALA A 25 -10.66 -6.08 -28.48
CA ALA A 25 -9.63 -6.77 -27.70
C ALA A 25 -10.03 -6.87 -26.22
N TRP A 26 -10.53 -5.79 -25.62
CA TRP A 26 -11.03 -5.79 -24.24
C TRP A 26 -12.24 -6.68 -24.04
N GLU A 27 -13.22 -6.62 -24.96
CA GLU A 27 -14.41 -7.47 -24.90
C GLU A 27 -14.07 -8.96 -25.08
N ARG A 28 -13.18 -9.32 -26.01
CA ARG A 28 -12.80 -10.72 -26.21
C ARG A 28 -11.90 -11.28 -25.11
N ALA A 29 -10.96 -10.49 -24.58
CA ALA A 29 -10.04 -10.96 -23.55
C ALA A 29 -10.72 -11.05 -22.18
N LEU A 30 -11.55 -10.07 -21.82
CA LEU A 30 -12.05 -9.91 -20.44
C LEU A 30 -13.58 -9.83 -20.35
N GLY A 31 -14.32 -9.78 -21.46
CA GLY A 31 -15.77 -9.53 -21.44
C GLY A 31 -16.15 -8.14 -20.92
N VAL A 32 -15.18 -7.22 -20.84
CA VAL A 32 -15.39 -5.88 -20.28
C VAL A 32 -15.95 -4.96 -21.36
N ARG A 33 -17.03 -4.25 -21.03
CA ARG A 33 -17.62 -3.26 -21.95
C ARG A 33 -16.72 -2.05 -22.08
N VAL A 34 -16.65 -1.53 -23.30
CA VAL A 34 -15.90 -0.34 -23.64
C VAL A 34 -16.83 0.81 -24.01
N ASP A 35 -16.32 2.04 -23.89
CA ASP A 35 -17.01 3.23 -24.38
C ASP A 35 -16.85 3.40 -25.91
N ALA A 36 -17.41 4.49 -26.45
CA ALA A 36 -17.34 4.80 -27.88
C ALA A 36 -15.89 4.99 -28.40
N ALA A 37 -14.93 5.27 -27.52
CA ALA A 37 -13.51 5.38 -27.84
C ALA A 37 -12.77 4.04 -27.75
N GLY A 38 -13.47 2.94 -27.42
CA GLY A 38 -12.87 1.61 -27.23
C GLY A 38 -12.12 1.48 -25.91
N VAL A 39 -12.38 2.36 -24.94
CA VAL A 39 -11.73 2.37 -23.63
C VAL A 39 -12.61 1.66 -22.59
N PRO A 40 -12.07 0.70 -21.79
CA PRO A 40 -12.83 0.03 -20.75
C PRO A 40 -13.12 0.97 -19.57
N ARG A 41 -14.20 0.70 -18.83
CA ARG A 41 -14.49 1.44 -17.59
C ARG A 41 -13.66 0.91 -16.43
N VAL A 42 -13.23 1.83 -15.56
CA VAL A 42 -12.44 1.51 -14.37
C VAL A 42 -13.13 0.49 -13.48
N VAL A 43 -14.45 0.62 -13.29
CA VAL A 43 -15.23 -0.27 -12.41
C VAL A 43 -15.29 -1.71 -12.93
N ASP A 44 -15.34 -1.88 -14.25
CA ASP A 44 -15.43 -3.19 -14.90
C ASP A 44 -14.04 -3.84 -15.02
N LEU A 45 -12.99 -3.03 -15.13
CA LEU A 45 -11.60 -3.50 -15.21
C LEU A 45 -11.01 -3.85 -13.83
N ALA A 46 -11.39 -3.15 -12.76
CA ALA A 46 -10.80 -3.30 -11.43
C ALA A 46 -10.76 -4.73 -10.87
N PRO A 47 -11.79 -5.58 -11.02
CA PRO A 47 -11.75 -6.98 -10.58
C PRO A 47 -10.66 -7.80 -11.27
N HIS A 48 -10.32 -7.47 -12.52
CA HIS A 48 -9.41 -8.24 -13.37
C HIS A 48 -7.95 -7.87 -13.17
N VAL A 49 -7.68 -6.64 -12.72
CA VAL A 49 -6.31 -6.09 -12.61
C VAL A 49 -5.86 -5.86 -11.16
N GLY A 50 -6.63 -6.38 -10.20
CA GLY A 50 -6.25 -6.34 -8.78
C GLY A 50 -6.60 -5.05 -8.05
N GLY A 51 -7.56 -4.28 -8.55
CA GLY A 51 -8.15 -3.16 -7.83
C GLY A 51 -8.29 -1.87 -8.65
N LEU A 52 -8.94 -0.89 -8.02
CA LEU A 52 -9.24 0.41 -8.62
C LEU A 52 -8.01 1.23 -9.04
N PRO A 53 -6.90 1.30 -8.26
CA PRO A 53 -5.75 2.13 -8.64
C PRO A 53 -5.14 1.70 -9.97
N THR A 54 -4.88 0.39 -10.12
CA THR A 54 -4.32 -0.18 -11.36
C THR A 54 -5.28 -0.05 -12.54
N ALA A 55 -6.58 -0.26 -12.31
CA ALA A 55 -7.58 -0.05 -13.36
C ALA A 55 -7.62 1.41 -13.83
N ARG A 56 -7.49 2.39 -12.94
CA ARG A 56 -7.43 3.81 -13.32
C ARG A 56 -6.19 4.11 -14.17
N ALA A 57 -5.03 3.58 -13.79
CA ALA A 57 -3.79 3.78 -14.55
C ALA A 57 -3.91 3.21 -15.98
N LEU A 58 -4.41 1.98 -16.13
CA LEU A 58 -4.60 1.35 -17.45
C LEU A 58 -5.64 2.09 -18.30
N VAL A 59 -6.76 2.50 -17.70
CA VAL A 59 -7.80 3.29 -18.41
C VAL A 59 -7.27 4.65 -18.84
N ALA A 60 -6.49 5.33 -18.00
CA ALA A 60 -5.85 6.60 -18.35
C ALA A 60 -4.86 6.43 -19.52
N ALA A 61 -4.08 5.34 -19.49
CA ALA A 61 -3.17 4.98 -20.57
C ALA A 61 -3.90 4.70 -21.88
N CYS A 62 -5.04 3.99 -21.83
CA CYS A 62 -5.91 3.80 -22.99
C CYS A 62 -6.42 5.12 -23.58
N ARG A 63 -6.90 6.03 -22.73
CA ARG A 63 -7.39 7.34 -23.18
C ARG A 63 -6.29 8.16 -23.82
N LEU A 64 -5.12 8.22 -23.20
CA LEU A 64 -3.96 8.92 -23.72
C LEU A 64 -3.54 8.35 -25.08
N ALA A 65 -3.50 7.02 -25.23
CA ALA A 65 -3.18 6.39 -26.50
C ALA A 65 -4.21 6.72 -27.60
N VAL A 66 -5.50 6.77 -27.26
CA VAL A 66 -6.56 7.19 -28.20
C VAL A 66 -6.40 8.67 -28.59
N GLU A 67 -6.17 9.56 -27.62
CA GLU A 67 -6.01 11.00 -27.86
C GLU A 67 -4.79 11.33 -28.71
N VAL A 68 -3.68 10.62 -28.50
CA VAL A 68 -2.41 10.84 -29.23
C VAL A 68 -2.33 10.00 -30.51
N GLY A 69 -3.28 9.07 -30.74
CA GLY A 69 -3.24 8.13 -31.86
C GLY A 69 -2.10 7.12 -31.77
N ALA A 70 -1.60 6.87 -30.56
CA ALA A 70 -0.47 5.96 -30.32
C ALA A 70 -0.93 4.48 -30.35
N PRO A 71 -0.05 3.55 -30.77
CA PRO A 71 -0.35 2.12 -30.69
C PRO A 71 -0.58 1.70 -29.23
N LEU A 72 -1.76 1.17 -28.94
CA LEU A 72 -2.20 0.90 -27.57
C LEU A 72 -1.40 -0.23 -26.88
N ALA A 73 -0.97 -1.25 -27.62
CA ALA A 73 -0.25 -2.39 -27.07
C ALA A 73 1.04 -2.01 -26.31
N PRO A 74 2.01 -1.27 -26.90
CA PRO A 74 3.22 -0.87 -26.19
C PRO A 74 2.95 0.07 -25.01
N VAL A 75 1.92 0.92 -25.09
CA VAL A 75 1.52 1.80 -23.98
C VAL A 75 1.02 0.99 -22.79
N LEU A 76 0.20 -0.04 -23.03
CA LEU A 76 -0.27 -0.94 -21.99
C LEU A 76 0.84 -1.79 -21.39
N ASP A 77 1.77 -2.29 -22.22
CA ASP A 77 2.93 -3.05 -21.78
C ASP A 77 3.81 -2.22 -20.82
N GLU A 78 4.06 -0.94 -21.16
CA GLU A 78 4.84 -0.03 -20.32
C GLU A 78 4.14 0.28 -18.98
N VAL A 79 2.84 0.54 -19.00
CA VAL A 79 2.08 0.80 -17.76
C VAL A 79 1.96 -0.46 -16.90
N ALA A 80 1.87 -1.64 -17.51
CA ALA A 80 1.92 -2.90 -16.76
C ALA A 80 3.29 -3.09 -16.09
N ALA A 81 4.37 -2.79 -16.80
CA ALA A 81 5.72 -2.85 -16.28
C ALA A 81 5.93 -1.88 -15.11
N SER A 82 5.47 -0.63 -15.24
CA SER A 82 5.59 0.38 -14.18
C SER A 82 4.79 -0.01 -12.93
N VAL A 83 3.55 -0.47 -13.08
CA VAL A 83 2.72 -0.94 -11.96
C VAL A 83 3.35 -2.15 -11.25
N ALA A 84 3.96 -3.06 -12.01
CA ALA A 84 4.66 -4.20 -11.44
C ALA A 84 5.92 -3.80 -10.66
N ALA A 85 6.73 -2.88 -11.21
CA ALA A 85 7.92 -2.35 -10.55
C ALA A 85 7.56 -1.62 -9.25
N ASP A 86 6.51 -0.82 -9.27
CA ASP A 86 5.95 -0.15 -8.09
C ASP A 86 5.51 -1.12 -6.99
N ALA A 87 4.85 -2.21 -7.38
CA ALA A 87 4.40 -3.23 -6.44
C ALA A 87 5.58 -3.96 -5.79
N GLU A 88 6.63 -4.25 -6.56
CA GLU A 88 7.85 -4.89 -6.06
C GLU A 88 8.59 -3.96 -5.10
N ALA A 89 8.78 -2.69 -5.47
CA ALA A 89 9.44 -1.70 -4.60
C ALA A 89 8.71 -1.52 -3.25
N ARG A 90 7.37 -1.57 -3.25
CA ARG A 90 6.58 -1.57 -2.01
C ARG A 90 6.81 -2.83 -1.17
N ALA A 91 6.83 -4.00 -1.81
CA ALA A 91 7.07 -5.27 -1.13
C ALA A 91 8.47 -5.33 -0.50
N GLU A 92 9.49 -4.87 -1.22
CA GLU A 92 10.87 -4.75 -0.73
C GLU A 92 10.95 -3.79 0.46
N ARG A 93 10.30 -2.62 0.38
CA ARG A 93 10.22 -1.67 1.51
C ARG A 93 9.56 -2.30 2.73
N ASP A 94 8.45 -3.00 2.55
CA ASP A 94 7.76 -3.63 3.67
C ASP A 94 8.57 -4.78 4.28
N ALA A 95 9.26 -5.56 3.45
CA ALA A 95 10.19 -6.59 3.90
C ALA A 95 11.38 -6.00 4.67
N ALA A 96 11.99 -4.92 4.16
CA ALA A 96 13.09 -4.22 4.82
C ALA A 96 12.66 -3.59 6.16
N LEU A 97 11.41 -3.13 6.26
CA LEU A 97 10.84 -2.56 7.48
C LEU A 97 10.25 -3.61 8.44
N ALA A 98 10.16 -4.88 8.05
CA ALA A 98 9.62 -5.94 8.91
C ALA A 98 10.49 -6.20 10.14
N GLY A 99 11.81 -6.28 9.96
CA GLY A 99 12.78 -6.43 11.06
C GLY A 99 12.73 -5.26 12.05
N PRO A 100 12.87 -4.00 11.59
CA PRO A 100 12.74 -2.82 12.44
C PRO A 100 11.40 -2.72 13.18
N ARG A 101 10.28 -3.05 12.52
CA ARG A 101 8.93 -3.01 13.14
C ARG A 101 8.77 -4.09 14.22
N ALA A 102 9.34 -5.28 14.03
CA ALA A 102 9.26 -6.36 15.01
C ALA A 102 9.99 -5.99 16.31
N THR A 103 11.22 -5.48 16.23
CA THR A 103 12.00 -5.07 17.40
C THR A 103 11.38 -3.86 18.10
N ALA A 104 10.92 -2.87 17.33
CA ALA A 104 10.22 -1.72 17.88
C ALA A 104 8.97 -2.12 18.66
N ARG A 105 8.21 -3.13 18.17
CA ARG A 105 7.02 -3.65 18.86
C ARG A 105 7.39 -4.33 20.17
N VAL A 106 8.44 -5.16 20.21
CA VAL A 106 8.92 -5.80 21.45
C VAL A 106 9.34 -4.77 22.49
N LEU A 107 10.14 -3.77 22.08
CA LEU A 107 10.56 -2.67 22.96
C LEU A 107 9.36 -1.84 23.45
N LEU A 108 8.30 -1.70 22.64
CA LEU A 108 7.08 -1.01 23.04
C LEU A 108 6.24 -1.78 24.07
N TRP A 109 6.34 -3.11 24.11
CA TRP A 109 5.63 -3.96 25.06
C TRP A 109 6.37 -4.11 26.40
N LEU A 110 7.69 -3.91 26.41
CA LEU A 110 8.53 -4.01 27.60
C LEU A 110 8.03 -3.17 28.80
N PRO A 111 7.56 -1.92 28.64
CA PRO A 111 7.02 -1.13 29.75
C PRO A 111 5.73 -1.74 30.34
N ALA A 112 4.85 -2.27 29.49
CA ALA A 112 3.61 -2.90 29.95
C ALA A 112 3.88 -4.19 30.73
N VAL A 113 4.85 -4.99 30.27
CA VAL A 113 5.32 -6.18 30.98
C VAL A 113 5.95 -5.80 32.32
N GLY A 114 6.74 -4.71 32.35
CA GLY A 114 7.33 -4.19 33.59
C GLY A 114 6.29 -3.75 34.62
N VAL A 115 5.24 -3.05 34.19
CA VAL A 115 4.10 -2.66 35.05
C VAL A 115 3.35 -3.88 35.58
N LEU A 116 3.10 -4.87 34.72
CA LEU A 116 2.43 -6.12 35.10
C LEU A 116 3.25 -6.90 36.13
N LEU A 117 4.57 -7.02 35.93
CA LEU A 117 5.46 -7.67 36.89
C LEU A 117 5.44 -6.93 38.24
N GLY A 118 5.54 -5.59 38.21
CA GLY A 118 5.46 -4.77 39.43
C GLY A 118 4.16 -5.00 40.21
N TYR A 119 3.02 -5.10 39.51
CA TYR A 119 1.73 -5.43 40.12
C TYR A 119 1.72 -6.81 40.78
N VAL A 120 2.22 -7.85 40.10
CA VAL A 120 2.28 -9.21 40.64
C VAL A 120 3.20 -9.32 41.87
N LEU A 121 4.29 -8.53 41.91
CA LEU A 121 5.17 -8.46 43.08
C LEU A 121 4.57 -7.70 44.28
N GLY A 122 3.33 -7.20 44.17
CA GLY A 122 2.62 -6.56 45.27
C GLY A 122 2.78 -5.04 45.34
N ALA A 123 3.31 -4.41 44.28
CA ALA A 123 3.15 -2.96 44.14
C ALA A 123 1.66 -2.66 43.89
N ASP A 124 1.13 -1.63 44.56
CA ASP A 124 -0.21 -1.11 44.29
C ASP A 124 -0.11 0.11 43.35
N PRO A 125 -0.07 -0.09 42.02
CA PRO A 125 0.09 0.98 41.03
C PRO A 125 -1.11 1.91 40.98
N LEU A 126 -2.30 1.47 41.39
CA LEU A 126 -3.50 2.31 41.41
C LEU A 126 -3.52 3.19 42.67
N GLY A 127 -3.15 2.64 43.83
CA GLY A 127 -2.96 3.42 45.06
C GLY A 127 -1.80 4.41 44.96
N THR A 128 -0.64 3.99 44.44
CA THR A 128 0.55 4.87 44.28
C THR A 128 0.44 5.87 43.13
N ALA A 129 -0.41 5.64 42.12
CA ALA A 129 -0.67 6.61 41.07
C ALA A 129 -1.51 7.81 41.56
N THR A 130 -2.36 7.61 42.57
CA THR A 130 -3.26 8.65 43.08
C THR A 130 -2.79 9.34 44.37
N ASP A 131 -1.75 8.80 45.03
CA ASP A 131 -1.24 9.32 46.31
C ASP A 131 -0.28 10.53 46.16
N GLY A 132 0.09 10.91 44.93
CA GLY A 132 0.99 12.04 44.66
C GLY A 132 2.47 11.77 44.99
N GLY A 133 2.83 10.54 45.35
CA GLY A 133 4.19 10.10 45.64
C GLY A 133 5.05 9.82 44.40
N ILE A 134 6.25 9.28 44.63
CA ILE A 134 7.25 8.97 43.57
C ILE A 134 6.70 7.99 42.52
N GLY A 135 5.76 7.12 42.89
CA GLY A 135 5.07 6.20 41.97
C GLY A 135 4.21 6.90 40.92
N SER A 136 3.55 8.01 41.27
CA SER A 136 2.73 8.79 40.35
C SER A 136 3.60 9.47 39.27
N VAL A 137 4.81 9.91 39.65
CA VAL A 137 5.81 10.45 38.71
C VAL A 137 6.24 9.38 37.70
N GLY A 138 6.41 8.12 38.14
CA GLY A 138 6.75 7.00 37.26
C GLY A 138 5.66 6.70 36.22
N VAL A 139 4.39 6.72 36.61
CA VAL A 139 3.26 6.51 35.69
C VAL A 139 3.15 7.64 34.67
N LEU A 140 3.28 8.88 35.12
CA LEU A 140 3.29 10.07 34.26
C LEU A 140 4.44 10.01 33.25
N LEU A 141 5.64 9.65 33.71
CA LEU A 141 6.82 9.50 32.86
C LEU A 141 6.60 8.38 31.84
N GLY A 142 6.06 7.23 32.25
CA GLY A 142 5.72 6.13 31.34
C GLY A 142 4.70 6.53 30.26
N LEU A 143 3.66 7.29 30.63
CA LEU A 143 2.67 7.81 29.68
C LEU A 143 3.29 8.80 28.70
N VAL A 144 4.14 9.71 29.19
CA VAL A 144 4.87 10.67 28.36
C VAL A 144 5.80 9.95 27.38
N LEU A 145 6.54 8.94 27.84
CA LEU A 145 7.39 8.12 26.98
C LEU A 145 6.58 7.33 25.95
N LEU A 146 5.39 6.81 26.32
CA LEU A 146 4.51 6.11 25.39
C LEU A 146 3.98 7.05 24.30
N LEU A 147 3.54 8.25 24.67
CA LEU A 147 3.08 9.28 23.73
C LEU A 147 4.22 9.79 22.84
N ALA A 148 5.41 9.98 23.40
CA ALA A 148 6.63 10.33 22.66
C ALA A 148 7.01 9.22 21.67
N GLY A 149 6.97 7.95 22.09
CA GLY A 149 7.23 6.80 21.22
C GLY A 149 6.22 6.67 20.09
N ARG A 150 4.93 6.91 20.38
CA ARG A 150 3.85 6.91 19.37
C ARG A 150 4.03 8.03 18.35
N THR A 151 4.29 9.25 18.81
CA THR A 151 4.47 10.42 17.93
C THR A 151 5.73 10.31 17.09
N TRP A 152 6.84 9.80 17.65
CA TRP A 152 8.06 9.56 16.88
C TRP A 152 7.84 8.45 15.83
N SER A 153 7.22 7.33 16.21
CA SER A 153 6.90 6.25 15.26
C SER A 153 6.02 6.75 14.12
N GLY A 154 5.00 7.56 14.42
CA GLY A 154 4.18 8.23 13.41
C GLY A 154 5.01 9.11 12.47
N ARG A 155 5.89 9.96 13.02
CA ARG A 155 6.76 10.84 12.23
C ARG A 155 7.78 10.10 11.36
N LEU A 156 8.32 8.98 11.83
CA LEU A 156 9.22 8.12 11.05
C LEU A 156 8.49 7.54 9.84
N VAL A 157 7.25 7.09 10.05
CA VAL A 157 6.42 6.55 8.97
C VAL A 157 5.99 7.65 7.99
N GLU A 158 5.65 8.85 8.45
CA GLU A 158 5.35 10.00 7.59
C GLU A 158 6.55 10.45 6.76
N ARG A 159 7.74 10.56 7.38
CA ARG A 159 8.97 10.92 6.65
C ARG A 159 9.36 9.86 5.62
N ALA A 160 9.15 8.58 5.93
CA ALA A 160 9.41 7.51 4.98
C ALA A 160 8.45 7.53 3.78
N ARG A 161 7.21 8.03 3.95
CA ARG A 161 6.25 8.24 2.86
C ARG A 161 6.62 9.45 2.00
N ALA A 162 6.92 10.58 2.62
CA ALA A 162 7.31 11.81 1.90
C ALA A 162 8.59 11.64 1.07
N ALA A 163 9.61 10.95 1.61
CA ALA A 163 10.85 10.64 0.88
C ALA A 163 10.66 9.66 -0.30
N GLY A 164 9.45 9.11 -0.48
CA GLY A 164 9.08 8.30 -1.64
C GLY A 164 8.40 9.08 -2.77
N GLU A 165 8.03 10.35 -2.56
CA GLU A 165 7.35 11.18 -3.57
C GLU A 165 8.32 12.08 -4.37
N ASP A 166 9.55 12.30 -3.87
CA ASP A 166 10.57 13.17 -4.50
C ASP A 166 11.50 12.44 -5.51
N ARG A 167 11.15 11.23 -5.97
CA ARG A 167 11.97 10.46 -6.92
C ARG A 167 11.11 9.86 -8.02
#